data_AF-A0A1C6L828-F1
#
_entry.id   AF-A0A1C6L828-F1
#
_cell.length_a   1.000
_cell.length_b   1.000
_cell.length_c   1.000
_cell.angle_alpha   90.00
_cell.angle_beta   90.00
_cell.angle_gamma   90.00
#
_symmetry.space_group_name_H-M   'P 1'
#
loop_
_entity.id
_entity.type
_entity.pdbx_description
1 polymer ?
#
loop_
_entity_poly.entity_id
_entity_poly.type
_entity_poly.pdbx_seq_one_letter_code
_entity_poly.pdbx_strand_id
1 'polypeptide(L)'
;MTKKRSRRIIAVMMAMVMTMAMMFAMTTTSFASTVDPSVKVSVTYGNFDTSGNYTGNGFINAQLPTQIANYNVDIATVDYYISDMNLKSVYLPAGVTDPQAGDATVIDAIIAAVWDNYSNEDESGNPTVVGGWDSWTTPNGGYISNIVNYPLMSNATTYFKGENGNKWGRSTGTGWNVAYKYADGTMTAASGYTSNIKLVDGMEIIFDVSPYDMTWDTGSAWTE
;
A
#
# COMPACT_ATOMS: atom_id res chain seq x y z
N MET A 1 -23.14 -3.71 -44.31
CA MET A 1 -22.67 -2.32 -44.14
C MET A 1 -22.61 -2.02 -42.64
N THR A 2 -21.50 -2.34 -41.95
CA THR A 2 -21.30 -1.99 -40.52
C THR A 2 -19.86 -2.30 -40.09
N LYS A 3 -18.92 -1.40 -40.38
CA LYS A 3 -17.59 -1.37 -39.74
C LYS A 3 -17.41 0.02 -39.11
N LYS A 4 -18.12 0.29 -38.02
CA LYS A 4 -18.05 1.59 -37.32
C LYS A 4 -18.20 1.50 -35.79
N ARG A 5 -17.77 0.39 -35.17
CA ARG A 5 -17.72 0.26 -33.69
C ARG A 5 -16.30 0.13 -33.10
N SER A 6 -15.26 -0.16 -33.89
CA SER A 6 -13.89 -0.37 -33.35
C SER A 6 -13.11 0.91 -33.03
N ARG A 7 -13.47 2.07 -33.61
CA ARG A 7 -12.73 3.32 -33.39
C ARG A 7 -12.99 3.98 -32.03
N ARG A 8 -14.12 3.70 -31.36
CA ARG A 8 -14.43 4.26 -30.03
C ARG A 8 -13.64 3.60 -28.90
N ILE A 9 -13.43 2.28 -28.96
CA ILE A 9 -12.69 1.55 -27.91
C ILE A 9 -11.20 1.91 -27.94
N ILE A 10 -10.61 2.03 -29.14
CA ILE A 10 -9.21 2.43 -29.29
C ILE A 10 -9.01 3.89 -28.86
N ALA A 11 -9.97 4.78 -29.12
CA ALA A 11 -9.91 6.17 -28.65
C ALA A 11 -10.03 6.28 -27.13
N VAL A 12 -10.82 5.42 -26.47
CA VAL A 12 -10.94 5.38 -25.00
C VAL A 12 -9.66 4.81 -24.35
N MET A 13 -9.05 3.77 -24.93
CA MET A 13 -7.75 3.25 -24.45
C MET A 13 -6.61 4.25 -24.64
N MET A 14 -6.54 4.95 -25.78
CA MET A 14 -5.53 6.00 -25.98
C MET A 14 -5.79 7.24 -25.12
N ALA A 15 -7.05 7.58 -24.83
CA ALA A 15 -7.39 8.65 -23.91
C ALA A 15 -7.00 8.29 -22.46
N MET A 16 -7.23 7.04 -22.01
CA MET A 16 -6.78 6.54 -20.70
C MET A 16 -5.26 6.58 -20.56
N VAL A 17 -4.53 6.14 -21.58
CA VAL A 17 -3.06 6.16 -21.58
C VAL A 17 -2.50 7.59 -21.61
N MET A 18 -3.14 8.52 -22.34
CA MET A 18 -2.77 9.94 -22.35
C MET A 18 -3.13 10.66 -21.05
N THR A 19 -4.26 10.35 -20.40
CA THR A 19 -4.60 10.90 -19.06
C THR A 19 -3.71 10.33 -17.96
N MET A 20 -3.27 9.07 -18.06
CA MET A 20 -2.23 8.51 -17.18
C MET A 20 -0.87 9.19 -17.41
N ALA A 21 -0.50 9.51 -18.66
CA ALA A 21 0.74 10.21 -18.97
C ALA A 21 0.74 11.70 -18.55
N MET A 22 -0.43 12.35 -18.50
CA MET A 22 -0.56 13.75 -18.09
C MET A 22 -0.64 13.98 -16.57
N MET A 23 -0.80 12.93 -15.75
CA MET A 23 -0.69 13.03 -14.27
C MET A 23 0.76 13.12 -13.76
N PHE A 24 1.76 13.17 -14.66
CA PHE A 24 3.16 13.46 -14.30
C PHE A 24 3.56 14.91 -14.58
N ALA A 25 2.61 15.85 -14.58
CA ALA A 25 2.96 17.23 -14.23
C ALA A 25 3.28 17.25 -12.73
N MET A 26 4.50 16.84 -12.38
CA MET A 26 5.06 17.00 -11.04
C MET A 26 5.00 18.50 -10.71
N THR A 27 3.98 18.90 -9.95
CA THR A 27 4.15 20.06 -9.09
C THR A 27 5.22 19.65 -8.10
N THR A 28 6.47 20.02 -8.36
CA THR A 28 7.53 19.97 -7.36
C THR A 28 7.11 20.95 -6.27
N THR A 29 6.30 20.48 -5.32
CA THR A 29 6.05 21.21 -4.08
C THR A 29 7.42 21.27 -3.40
N SER A 30 8.06 22.44 -3.48
CA SER A 30 9.26 22.72 -2.71
C SER A 30 8.84 22.80 -1.26
N PHE A 31 9.04 21.72 -0.51
CA PHE A 31 8.89 21.74 0.93
C PHE A 31 10.01 22.62 1.50
N ALA A 32 9.66 23.55 2.37
CA ALA A 32 10.66 24.25 3.16
C ALA A 32 11.42 23.19 3.98
N SER A 33 12.76 23.25 3.97
CA SER A 33 13.57 22.39 4.84
C SER A 33 13.21 22.73 6.28
N THR A 34 12.45 21.86 6.92
CA THR A 34 12.25 21.88 8.36
C THR A 34 13.50 21.39 9.05
N VAL A 35 13.72 21.90 10.26
CA VAL A 35 14.70 21.32 11.18
C VAL A 35 14.07 20.03 11.68
N ASP A 36 14.74 18.90 11.42
CA ASP A 36 14.31 17.54 11.78
C ASP A 36 13.00 17.09 11.08
N PRO A 37 13.05 16.75 9.78
CA PRO A 37 11.87 16.35 9.04
C PRO A 37 11.29 15.02 9.54
N SER A 38 9.97 14.96 9.72
CA SER A 38 9.28 13.80 10.31
C SER A 38 7.92 13.52 9.66
N VAL A 39 7.42 12.30 9.90
CA VAL A 39 6.09 11.86 9.47
C VAL A 39 5.32 11.28 10.65
N LYS A 40 3.99 11.25 10.58
CA LYS A 40 3.15 10.59 11.58
C LYS A 40 2.60 9.29 11.04
N VAL A 41 2.77 8.20 11.78
CA VAL A 41 2.20 6.89 11.45
C VAL A 41 1.14 6.54 12.48
N SER A 42 -0.01 6.08 12.00
CA SER A 42 -1.07 5.49 12.82
C SER A 42 -1.43 4.11 12.30
N VAL A 43 -1.56 3.14 13.21
CA VAL A 43 -2.10 1.82 12.92
C VAL A 43 -3.54 1.73 13.43
N THR A 44 -4.47 1.45 12.54
CA THR A 44 -5.91 1.54 12.82
C THR A 44 -6.68 0.36 12.23
N TYR A 45 -7.99 0.31 12.47
CA TYR A 45 -8.89 -0.61 11.77
C TYR A 45 -10.14 0.09 11.24
N GLY A 46 -10.66 -0.39 10.11
CA GLY A 46 -11.95 0.02 9.56
C GLY A 46 -11.98 1.38 8.88
N ASN A 47 -10.83 1.93 8.47
CA ASN A 47 -10.80 3.16 7.70
C ASN A 47 -11.14 2.98 6.22
N PHE A 48 -11.20 1.75 5.70
CA PHE A 48 -11.48 1.47 4.30
C PHE A 48 -12.79 0.71 4.12
N ASP A 49 -13.50 0.99 3.02
CA ASP A 49 -14.60 0.16 2.58
C ASP A 49 -14.10 -1.12 1.89
N THR A 50 -15.01 -2.04 1.57
CA THR A 50 -14.66 -3.32 0.93
C THR A 50 -14.09 -3.18 -0.48
N SER A 51 -14.22 -2.00 -1.10
CA SER A 51 -13.66 -1.68 -2.41
C SER A 51 -12.28 -1.03 -2.33
N GLY A 52 -11.75 -0.81 -1.11
CA GLY A 52 -10.45 -0.17 -0.90
C GLY A 52 -10.47 1.36 -0.92
N ASN A 53 -11.64 1.99 -0.81
CA ASN A 53 -11.70 3.45 -0.69
C ASN A 53 -11.51 3.87 0.77
N TYR A 54 -10.71 4.91 0.99
CA TYR A 54 -10.57 5.51 2.31
C TYR A 54 -11.85 6.26 2.70
N THR A 55 -12.41 5.93 3.86
CA THR A 55 -13.66 6.50 4.40
C THR A 55 -13.44 7.36 5.64
N GLY A 56 -12.32 7.18 6.35
CA GLY A 56 -12.00 7.92 7.58
C GLY A 56 -12.86 7.58 8.80
N ASN A 57 -13.68 6.53 8.73
CA ASN A 57 -14.58 6.12 9.81
C ASN A 57 -13.96 5.11 10.78
N GLY A 58 -12.66 4.84 10.65
CA GLY A 58 -12.01 3.80 11.43
C GLY A 58 -11.72 4.21 12.86
N PHE A 59 -11.22 3.25 13.62
CA PHE A 59 -10.88 3.41 15.03
C PHE A 59 -9.45 2.94 15.28
N ILE A 60 -8.88 3.39 16.39
CA ILE A 60 -7.61 2.84 16.89
C ILE A 60 -7.91 1.45 17.47
N ASN A 61 -7.09 0.47 17.14
CA ASN A 61 -7.30 -0.91 17.60
C ASN A 61 -6.95 -1.05 19.09
N ALA A 62 -7.95 -1.39 19.91
CA ALA A 62 -7.80 -1.53 21.36
C ALA A 62 -7.37 -2.94 21.82
N GLN A 63 -7.40 -3.96 20.94
CA GLN A 63 -7.11 -5.35 21.27
C GLN A 63 -5.88 -5.88 20.51
N LEU A 64 -4.69 -5.52 21.03
CA LEU A 64 -3.33 -6.07 20.80
C LEU A 64 -2.75 -6.03 19.36
N PRO A 65 -1.42 -5.81 19.20
CA PRO A 65 -0.51 -4.90 19.89
C PRO A 65 -0.25 -3.71 18.97
N THR A 66 -1.23 -2.81 18.80
CA THR A 66 -1.16 -1.75 17.78
C THR A 66 -1.62 -0.41 18.34
N GLN A 67 -1.00 0.01 19.46
CA GLN A 67 -1.18 1.37 19.99
C GLN A 67 -0.26 2.39 19.30
N ILE A 68 -0.11 2.28 17.99
CA ILE A 68 0.65 3.26 17.20
C ILE A 68 -0.36 4.30 16.74
N ALA A 69 -0.47 5.41 17.45
CA ALA A 69 -1.41 6.49 17.13
C ALA A 69 -0.65 7.81 17.04
N ASN A 70 -0.67 8.45 15.86
CA ASN A 70 0.08 9.66 15.57
C ASN A 70 1.56 9.57 16.01
N TYR A 71 2.16 8.39 15.85
CA TYR A 71 3.54 8.15 16.23
C TYR A 71 4.46 8.92 15.30
N ASN A 72 5.27 9.82 15.85
CA ASN A 72 6.20 10.64 15.09
C ASN A 72 7.44 9.80 14.74
N VAL A 73 7.70 9.65 13.45
CA VAL A 73 8.88 8.96 12.91
C VAL A 73 9.73 10.00 12.19
N ASP A 74 10.94 10.23 12.69
CA ASP A 74 11.89 11.12 12.03
C ASP A 74 12.44 10.44 10.78
N ILE A 75 12.54 11.17 9.67
CA ILE A 75 13.03 10.59 8.40
C ILE A 75 14.47 10.09 8.56
N ALA A 76 15.28 10.76 9.39
CA ALA A 76 16.63 10.32 9.71
C ALA A 76 16.68 8.95 10.41
N THR A 77 15.69 8.61 11.24
CA THR A 77 15.56 7.29 11.86
C THR A 77 15.24 6.22 10.82
N VAL A 78 14.38 6.55 9.85
CA VAL A 78 14.07 5.64 8.73
C VAL A 78 15.31 5.40 7.87
N ASP A 79 16.05 6.45 7.55
CA ASP A 79 17.30 6.36 6.80
C ASP A 79 18.33 5.47 7.52
N TYR A 80 18.47 5.64 8.84
CA TYR A 80 19.31 4.78 9.68
C TYR A 80 18.89 3.31 9.62
N TYR A 81 17.59 3.00 9.72
CA TYR A 81 17.12 1.62 9.59
C TYR A 81 17.35 1.04 8.19
N ILE A 82 17.26 1.86 7.14
CA ILE A 82 17.59 1.45 5.78
C ILE A 82 19.09 1.10 5.68
N SER A 83 19.99 1.96 6.16
CA SER A 83 21.44 1.79 6.00
C SER A 83 22.05 0.76 6.94
N ASP A 84 21.68 0.78 8.22
CA ASP A 84 22.36 0.05 9.30
C ASP A 84 21.62 -1.24 9.69
N MET A 85 20.30 -1.29 9.49
CA MET A 85 19.47 -2.46 9.82
C MET A 85 18.93 -3.18 8.58
N ASN A 86 19.29 -2.73 7.38
CA ASN A 86 18.85 -3.31 6.11
C ASN A 86 17.31 -3.45 6.03
N LEU A 87 16.58 -2.43 6.50
CA LEU A 87 15.11 -2.44 6.62
C LEU A 87 14.42 -2.87 5.33
N LYS A 88 14.92 -2.43 4.17
CA LYS A 88 14.30 -2.75 2.87
C LYS A 88 14.26 -4.26 2.59
N SER A 89 15.10 -5.07 3.22
CA SER A 89 15.04 -6.55 3.09
C SER A 89 13.74 -7.17 3.59
N VAL A 90 12.93 -6.44 4.37
CA VAL A 90 11.58 -6.86 4.79
C VAL A 90 10.65 -7.05 3.60
N TYR A 91 10.81 -6.26 2.52
CA TYR A 91 9.91 -6.31 1.36
C TYR A 91 10.63 -6.38 0.01
N LEU A 92 11.87 -5.90 -0.11
CA LEU A 92 12.62 -5.83 -1.35
C LEU A 92 13.55 -7.06 -1.48
N PRO A 93 13.33 -7.95 -2.46
CA PRO A 93 14.16 -9.13 -2.65
C PRO A 93 15.55 -8.76 -3.15
N ALA A 94 16.55 -9.57 -2.78
CA ALA A 94 17.92 -9.39 -3.25
C ALA A 94 18.00 -9.39 -4.79
N GLY A 95 18.72 -8.41 -5.35
CA GLY A 95 18.90 -8.26 -6.80
C GLY A 95 17.78 -7.49 -7.52
N VAL A 96 16.71 -7.11 -6.83
CA VAL A 96 15.70 -6.19 -7.37
C VAL A 96 16.16 -4.75 -7.16
N THR A 97 16.03 -3.91 -8.19
CA THR A 97 16.37 -2.49 -8.10
C THR A 97 15.31 -1.76 -7.28
N ASP A 98 15.74 -1.02 -6.25
CA ASP A 98 14.85 -0.16 -5.46
C ASP A 98 14.27 0.95 -6.36
N PRO A 99 12.94 1.05 -6.52
CA PRO A 99 12.29 2.08 -7.32
C PRO A 99 12.51 3.50 -6.81
N GLN A 100 12.92 3.68 -5.55
CA GLN A 100 13.27 4.97 -4.95
C GLN A 100 14.78 5.14 -4.71
N ALA A 101 15.61 4.26 -5.30
CA ALA A 101 17.07 4.36 -5.27
C ALA A 101 17.68 4.51 -3.87
N GLY A 102 17.09 3.87 -2.86
CA GLY A 102 17.54 3.92 -1.47
C GLY A 102 16.84 4.97 -0.61
N ASP A 103 16.08 5.90 -1.19
CA ASP A 103 15.35 6.91 -0.42
C ASP A 103 14.30 6.26 0.52
N ALA A 104 14.05 6.91 1.65
CA ALA A 104 12.97 6.52 2.57
C ALA A 104 11.58 6.69 1.94
N THR A 105 10.73 5.70 2.14
CA THR A 105 9.38 5.61 1.54
C THR A 105 8.29 5.40 2.59
N VAL A 106 7.02 5.52 2.18
CA VAL A 106 5.86 5.34 3.06
C VAL A 106 5.85 3.95 3.72
N ILE A 107 6.25 2.88 3.02
CA ILE A 107 6.37 1.55 3.64
C ILE A 107 7.49 1.51 4.68
N ASP A 108 8.60 2.20 4.44
CA ASP A 108 9.74 2.23 5.36
C ASP A 108 9.37 2.91 6.68
N ALA A 109 8.61 4.01 6.64
CA ALA A 109 8.09 4.66 7.85
C ALA A 109 7.13 3.78 8.65
N ILE A 110 6.28 2.99 7.99
CA ILE A 110 5.37 2.06 8.66
C ILE A 110 6.18 0.97 9.38
N ILE A 111 7.17 0.39 8.71
CA ILE A 111 8.05 -0.63 9.31
C ILE A 111 8.82 -0.04 10.50
N ALA A 112 9.42 1.15 10.32
CA ALA A 112 10.15 1.86 11.38
C ALA A 112 9.26 2.11 12.60
N ALA A 113 8.03 2.61 12.40
CA ALA A 113 7.09 2.83 13.50
C ALA A 113 6.76 1.53 14.26
N VAL A 114 6.61 0.41 13.56
CA VAL A 114 6.37 -0.89 14.21
C VAL A 114 7.61 -1.34 14.99
N TRP A 115 8.80 -1.23 14.40
CA TRP A 115 10.05 -1.64 15.05
C TRP A 115 10.38 -0.80 16.28
N ASP A 116 10.12 0.52 16.26
CA ASP A 116 10.31 1.37 17.44
C ASP A 116 9.37 1.00 18.60
N ASN A 117 8.17 0.51 18.30
CA ASN A 117 7.18 0.15 19.32
C ASN A 117 7.27 -1.32 19.77
N TYR A 118 7.78 -2.22 18.92
CA TYR A 118 7.73 -3.68 19.15
C TYR A 118 9.04 -4.42 18.91
N SER A 119 10.14 -3.73 18.60
CA SER A 119 11.39 -4.32 18.07
C SER A 119 11.18 -4.97 16.70
N ASN A 120 12.26 -5.42 16.06
CA ASN A 120 12.22 -6.09 14.76
C ASN A 120 11.82 -7.58 14.85
N GLU A 121 11.95 -8.18 16.03
CA GLU A 121 11.55 -9.56 16.33
C GLU A 121 10.77 -9.62 17.66
N ASP A 122 9.83 -10.55 17.76
CA ASP A 122 9.12 -10.86 19.01
C ASP A 122 9.98 -11.72 19.95
N GLU A 123 9.47 -12.01 21.16
CA GLU A 123 10.19 -12.82 22.16
C GLU A 123 10.50 -14.26 21.69
N SER A 124 9.84 -14.73 20.63
CA SER A 124 10.07 -16.04 20.02
C SER A 124 10.99 -15.99 18.79
N GLY A 125 11.54 -14.81 18.46
CA GLY A 125 12.40 -14.59 17.30
C GLY A 125 11.63 -14.51 15.97
N ASN A 126 10.30 -14.33 16.01
CA ASN A 126 9.54 -14.11 14.77
C ASN A 126 9.60 -12.63 14.39
N PRO A 127 9.70 -12.29 13.10
CA PRO A 127 9.69 -10.90 12.67
C PRO A 127 8.39 -10.21 13.04
N THR A 128 8.48 -9.01 13.61
CA THR A 128 7.30 -8.18 13.95
C THR A 128 6.65 -7.57 12.71
N VAL A 129 7.34 -7.55 11.58
CA VAL A 129 6.78 -7.13 10.30
C VAL A 129 7.11 -8.16 9.23
N VAL A 130 6.09 -8.66 8.54
CA VAL A 130 6.23 -9.62 7.44
C VAL A 130 5.83 -8.91 6.15
N GLY A 131 6.82 -8.62 5.30
CA GLY A 131 6.61 -7.99 3.99
C GLY A 131 6.72 -8.96 2.83
N GLY A 132 6.62 -8.40 1.62
CA GLY A 132 6.84 -9.11 0.36
C GLY A 132 6.93 -8.15 -0.82
N TRP A 133 7.20 -8.71 -2.00
CA TRP A 133 7.34 -7.96 -3.24
C TRP A 133 6.37 -8.48 -4.29
N ASP A 134 5.61 -7.58 -4.91
CA ASP A 134 4.85 -7.92 -6.10
C ASP A 134 5.71 -7.72 -7.36
N SER A 135 5.95 -8.82 -8.07
CA SER A 135 6.65 -8.83 -9.36
C SER A 135 5.73 -8.77 -10.58
N TRP A 136 4.40 -8.79 -10.37
CA TRP A 136 3.39 -8.94 -11.43
C TRP A 136 2.74 -7.62 -11.84
N THR A 137 2.43 -6.72 -10.90
CA THR A 137 1.81 -5.42 -11.20
C THR A 137 2.87 -4.40 -11.58
N THR A 138 2.62 -3.56 -12.59
CA THR A 138 3.49 -2.44 -12.95
C THR A 138 2.86 -1.09 -12.55
N PRO A 139 3.55 -0.22 -11.80
CA PRO A 139 4.89 -0.43 -11.25
C PRO A 139 4.91 -1.49 -10.14
N ASN A 140 5.93 -2.33 -10.14
CA ASN A 140 6.17 -3.35 -9.12
C ASN A 140 6.41 -2.67 -7.76
N GLY A 141 6.23 -3.38 -6.65
CA GLY A 141 6.46 -2.77 -5.35
C GLY A 141 6.30 -3.69 -4.15
N GLY A 142 6.75 -3.17 -3.01
CA GLY A 142 6.72 -3.82 -1.72
C GLY A 142 5.38 -3.65 -1.01
N TYR A 143 4.99 -4.66 -0.24
CA TYR A 143 3.79 -4.65 0.59
C TYR A 143 4.08 -5.25 1.97
N ILE A 144 3.23 -4.91 2.95
CA ILE A 144 3.22 -5.53 4.27
C ILE A 144 2.07 -6.54 4.31
N SER A 145 2.38 -7.80 4.58
CA SER A 145 1.40 -8.88 4.71
C SER A 145 0.88 -9.03 6.13
N ASN A 146 1.71 -8.70 7.12
CA ASN A 146 1.36 -8.83 8.53
C ASN A 146 2.25 -7.94 9.41
N ILE A 147 1.70 -7.51 10.54
CA ILE A 147 2.45 -6.91 11.64
C ILE A 147 2.06 -7.61 12.94
N VAL A 148 3.06 -7.92 13.75
CA VAL A 148 2.98 -8.52 15.08
C VAL A 148 1.98 -9.69 15.15
N ASN A 149 2.05 -10.56 14.14
CA ASN A 149 1.22 -11.76 13.99
C ASN A 149 -0.30 -11.48 14.12
N TYR A 150 -0.74 -10.32 13.62
CA TYR A 150 -2.15 -9.93 13.65
C TYR A 150 -3.02 -10.94 12.89
N PRO A 151 -4.10 -11.46 13.48
CA PRO A 151 -4.95 -12.45 12.85
C PRO A 151 -5.80 -11.81 11.75
N LEU A 152 -5.43 -12.02 10.49
CA LEU A 152 -6.25 -11.66 9.33
C LEU A 152 -7.28 -12.76 9.04
N MET A 153 -8.51 -12.35 8.74
CA MET A 153 -9.55 -13.25 8.26
C MET A 153 -9.54 -13.29 6.74
N SER A 154 -9.64 -14.49 6.16
CA SER A 154 -9.81 -14.67 4.72
C SER A 154 -10.79 -15.80 4.47
N ASN A 155 -11.78 -15.54 3.62
CA ASN A 155 -12.69 -16.57 3.13
C ASN A 155 -12.06 -17.32 1.96
N ALA A 156 -12.48 -18.56 1.75
CA ALA A 156 -12.05 -19.33 0.60
C ALA A 156 -12.43 -18.60 -0.70
N THR A 157 -11.50 -18.56 -1.65
CA THR A 157 -11.76 -18.04 -3.00
C THR A 157 -12.90 -18.80 -3.65
N THR A 158 -13.93 -18.08 -4.06
CA THR A 158 -15.04 -18.62 -4.86
C THR A 158 -14.84 -18.25 -6.33
N TYR A 159 -15.43 -19.02 -7.24
CA TYR A 159 -15.35 -18.75 -8.67
C TYR A 159 -16.73 -18.66 -9.31
N PHE A 160 -16.90 -17.77 -10.28
CA PHE A 160 -18.15 -17.55 -11.00
C PHE A 160 -17.90 -17.16 -12.45
N LYS A 161 -18.93 -17.26 -13.30
CA LYS A 161 -18.86 -16.82 -14.69
C LYS A 161 -19.03 -15.30 -14.78
N GLY A 162 -18.01 -14.61 -15.26
CA GLY A 162 -18.07 -13.17 -15.51
C GLY A 162 -18.88 -12.81 -16.76
N GLU A 163 -19.21 -11.53 -16.90
CA GLU A 163 -19.99 -11.02 -18.05
C GLU A 163 -19.31 -11.26 -19.40
N ASN A 164 -17.98 -11.35 -19.40
CA ASN A 164 -17.16 -11.67 -20.58
C ASN A 164 -17.07 -13.17 -20.88
N GLY A 165 -17.73 -14.03 -20.09
CA GLY A 165 -17.71 -15.49 -20.23
C GLY A 165 -16.47 -16.16 -19.61
N ASN A 166 -15.55 -15.39 -19.04
CA ASN A 166 -14.38 -15.92 -18.35
C ASN A 166 -14.74 -16.38 -16.93
N LYS A 167 -13.83 -17.16 -16.33
CA LYS A 167 -13.83 -17.50 -14.92
C LYS A 167 -13.31 -16.32 -14.12
N TRP A 168 -14.10 -15.89 -13.14
CA TRP A 168 -13.74 -14.82 -12.21
C TRP A 168 -13.60 -15.41 -10.82
N GLY A 169 -12.54 -15.01 -10.12
CA GLY A 169 -12.36 -15.30 -8.70
C GLY A 169 -12.98 -14.20 -7.85
N ARG A 170 -13.49 -14.55 -6.67
CA ARG A 170 -13.87 -13.62 -5.61
C ARG A 170 -13.24 -14.05 -4.30
N SER A 171 -12.59 -13.13 -3.62
CA SER A 171 -12.08 -13.31 -2.25
C SER A 171 -12.63 -12.20 -1.36
N THR A 172 -12.98 -12.56 -0.13
CA THR A 172 -13.44 -11.62 0.89
C THR A 172 -12.69 -11.89 2.18
N GLY A 173 -12.45 -10.86 2.98
CA GLY A 173 -11.70 -11.01 4.22
C GLY A 173 -11.31 -9.67 4.80
N THR A 174 -10.21 -9.64 5.54
CA THR A 174 -9.54 -8.45 6.05
C THR A 174 -8.10 -8.40 5.55
N GLY A 175 -7.62 -7.22 5.20
CA GLY A 175 -6.26 -7.01 4.74
C GLY A 175 -5.77 -5.63 5.13
N TRP A 176 -4.47 -5.42 4.90
CA TRP A 176 -3.80 -4.16 5.18
C TRP A 176 -3.96 -3.19 4.02
N ASN A 177 -4.33 -1.96 4.34
CA ASN A 177 -4.46 -0.84 3.43
C ASN A 177 -3.67 0.35 3.95
N VAL A 178 -3.24 1.23 3.04
CA VAL A 178 -2.55 2.47 3.41
C VAL A 178 -3.30 3.65 2.87
N ALA A 179 -3.52 4.66 3.71
CA ALA A 179 -3.88 6.00 3.30
C ALA A 179 -2.80 6.96 3.78
N TYR A 180 -2.61 8.05 3.05
CA TYR A 180 -1.71 9.10 3.46
C TYR A 180 -2.19 10.46 2.98
N LYS A 181 -1.63 11.50 3.58
CA LYS A 181 -1.66 12.87 3.06
C LYS A 181 -0.30 13.52 3.28
N TYR A 182 -0.01 14.52 2.45
CA TYR A 182 1.01 15.53 2.73
C TYR A 182 0.50 16.50 3.82
N ALA A 183 1.38 17.33 4.38
CA ALA A 183 1.09 18.22 5.51
C ALA A 183 -0.26 18.98 5.41
N ASP A 184 -0.54 19.60 4.26
CA ASP A 184 -1.77 20.37 4.01
C ASP A 184 -2.76 19.65 3.07
N GLY A 185 -2.57 18.33 2.89
CA GLY A 185 -3.36 17.51 1.97
C GLY A 185 -4.63 16.94 2.59
N THR A 186 -5.43 16.29 1.74
CA THR A 186 -6.54 15.42 2.19
C THR A 186 -6.06 13.99 2.28
N MET A 187 -6.51 13.27 3.30
CA MET A 187 -6.19 11.85 3.46
C MET A 187 -6.81 11.05 2.31
N THR A 188 -5.97 10.29 1.59
CA THR A 188 -6.39 9.47 0.45
C THR A 188 -5.77 8.09 0.50
N ALA A 189 -6.48 7.09 -0.01
CA ALA A 189 -5.93 5.76 -0.23
C ALA A 189 -4.69 5.82 -1.12
N ALA A 190 -3.67 5.00 -0.83
CA ALA A 190 -2.50 4.88 -1.69
C ALA A 190 -2.92 4.33 -3.06
N SER A 191 -2.56 5.05 -4.13
CA SER A 191 -2.91 4.67 -5.51
C SER A 191 -2.04 3.55 -6.09
N GLY A 192 -1.08 3.04 -5.30
CA GLY A 192 -0.14 1.99 -5.68
C GLY A 192 0.72 1.58 -4.49
N TYR A 193 1.77 0.78 -4.74
CA TYR A 193 2.68 0.33 -3.68
C TYR A 193 3.37 1.49 -2.98
N THR A 194 3.34 1.48 -1.66
CA THR A 194 3.93 2.53 -0.80
C THR A 194 5.45 2.53 -0.82
N SER A 195 6.09 1.46 -1.32
CA SER A 195 7.52 1.45 -1.69
C SER A 195 7.86 2.38 -2.85
N ASN A 196 6.86 2.88 -3.60
CA ASN A 196 7.04 3.81 -4.72
C ASN A 196 6.71 5.26 -4.33
N ILE A 197 6.47 5.53 -3.05
CA ILE A 197 6.05 6.83 -2.54
C ILE A 197 7.10 7.31 -1.55
N LYS A 198 7.93 8.27 -1.96
CA LYS A 198 8.96 8.90 -1.13
C LYS A 198 8.35 9.60 0.09
N LEU A 199 9.00 9.49 1.25
CA LEU A 199 8.63 10.26 2.42
C LEU A 199 8.88 11.74 2.20
N VAL A 200 7.96 12.53 2.73
CA VAL A 200 8.08 13.97 2.78
C VAL A 200 7.70 14.42 4.18
N ASP A 201 8.43 15.41 4.69
CA ASP A 201 8.12 16.04 5.95
C ASP A 201 6.64 16.45 6.07
N GLY A 202 6.09 16.25 7.28
CA GLY A 202 4.72 16.55 7.63
C GLY A 202 3.68 15.58 7.05
N MET A 203 4.09 14.48 6.39
CA MET A 203 3.14 13.45 5.97
C MET A 203 2.43 12.82 7.18
N GLU A 204 1.14 12.52 7.00
CA GLU A 204 0.39 11.65 7.90
C GLU A 204 0.04 10.37 7.15
N ILE A 205 0.33 9.22 7.76
CA ILE A 205 0.19 7.88 7.20
C ILE A 205 -0.71 7.07 8.12
N ILE A 206 -1.73 6.46 7.53
CA ILE A 206 -2.62 5.50 8.17
C ILE A 206 -2.35 4.12 7.57
N PHE A 207 -1.91 3.18 8.40
CA PHE A 207 -1.82 1.77 8.07
C PHE A 207 -2.98 1.03 8.73
N ASP A 208 -3.91 0.53 7.93
CA ASP A 208 -5.22 0.12 8.43
C ASP A 208 -5.54 -1.32 8.06
N VAL A 209 -6.04 -2.08 9.03
CA VAL A 209 -6.68 -3.36 8.73
C VAL A 209 -8.17 -3.14 8.47
N SER A 210 -8.60 -3.48 7.26
CA SER A 210 -9.98 -3.26 6.82
C SER A 210 -10.52 -4.43 6.02
N PRO A 211 -11.86 -4.59 5.95
CA PRO A 211 -12.47 -5.61 5.14
C PRO A 211 -12.20 -5.37 3.65
N TYR A 212 -12.13 -6.43 2.86
CA TYR A 212 -12.03 -6.38 1.40
C TYR A 212 -13.05 -7.33 0.75
N ASP A 213 -13.47 -6.98 -0.46
CA ASP A 213 -14.22 -7.83 -1.38
C ASP A 213 -13.65 -7.64 -2.79
N MET A 214 -12.74 -8.55 -3.16
CA MET A 214 -11.97 -8.45 -4.38
C MET A 214 -12.47 -9.46 -5.40
N THR A 215 -12.65 -9.01 -6.64
CA THR A 215 -12.92 -9.88 -7.78
C THR A 215 -11.87 -9.69 -8.86
N TRP A 216 -11.45 -10.78 -9.51
CA TRP A 216 -10.48 -10.74 -10.60
C TRP A 216 -10.85 -11.72 -11.72
N ASP A 217 -10.60 -11.34 -12.96
CA ASP A 217 -10.68 -12.23 -14.11
C ASP A 217 -9.44 -13.13 -14.14
N THR A 218 -9.61 -14.45 -14.23
CA THR A 218 -8.47 -15.39 -14.32
C THR A 218 -7.92 -15.51 -15.74
N GLY A 219 -8.51 -14.82 -16.72
CA GLY A 219 -8.16 -14.89 -18.14
C GLY A 219 -8.52 -16.24 -18.81
N SER A 220 -9.16 -17.14 -18.07
CA SER A 220 -9.54 -18.47 -18.54
C SER A 220 -11.04 -18.51 -18.81
N ALA A 221 -11.47 -19.25 -19.83
CA ALA A 221 -12.90 -19.44 -20.09
C ALA A 221 -13.58 -20.14 -18.90
N TRP A 222 -14.83 -19.76 -18.58
CA TRP A 222 -15.62 -20.51 -17.61
C TRP A 222 -15.97 -21.89 -18.18
N THR A 223 -15.51 -22.94 -17.51
CA THR A 223 -15.92 -24.32 -17.75
C THR A 223 -16.84 -24.73 -16.61
N GLU A 224 -18.08 -25.10 -16.94
CA GLU A 224 -19.09 -25.57 -15.99
C GLU A 224 -18.65 -26.82 -15.21
#